data_AF-B5U8P0-F1
#
_entry.id   AF-B5U8P0-F1
#
_cell.length_a   1.000
_cell.length_b   1.000
_cell.length_c   1.000
_cell.angle_alpha   90.00
_cell.angle_beta   90.00
_cell.angle_gamma   90.00
#
_symmetry.space_group_name_H-M   'P 1'
#
loop_
_entity.id
_entity.type
_entity.pdbx_description
1 polymer ?
#
loop_
_entity_poly.entity_id
_entity_poly.type
_entity_poly.pdbx_seq_one_letter_code
_entity_poly.pdbx_strand_id
1 'polypeptide(L)'
;MCTMISQTLGNWKLFFEAHHWGSPETLNLTSEEFNQINNICEREAISRSCFLPRLMLKIVCKKVDVLQSEFGKCMKDVQTMKIESEIFESFAKDFSFDGISKKCRLLQDPKMPTDIGETCGEEAQLSFTKKRRLLYYIFDC
;
A
#
# COMPACT_ATOMS: atom_id res chain seq x y z
N MET A 1 9.42 19.88 17.26
CA MET A 1 8.21 19.16 16.78
C MET A 1 8.38 18.64 15.35
N CYS A 2 8.79 19.48 14.37
CA CYS A 2 9.05 19.03 12.99
C CYS A 2 10.15 17.94 12.86
N THR A 3 11.20 17.99 13.68
CA THR A 3 12.30 17.01 13.63
C THR A 3 11.85 15.59 13.98
N MET A 4 10.98 15.42 14.99
CA MET A 4 10.43 14.11 15.34
C MET A 4 9.53 13.56 14.24
N ILE A 5 8.66 14.41 13.67
CA ILE A 5 7.79 14.01 12.54
C ILE A 5 8.64 13.56 11.34
N SER A 6 9.67 14.34 10.99
CA SER A 6 10.61 13.98 9.92
C SER A 6 11.32 12.67 10.18
N GLN A 7 11.76 12.44 11.42
CA GLN A 7 12.51 11.25 11.78
C GLN A 7 11.61 10.02 11.74
N THR A 8 10.40 10.09 12.29
CA THR A 8 9.46 8.97 12.26
C THR A 8 9.02 8.65 10.83
N LEU A 9 8.63 9.64 10.02
CA LEU A 9 8.29 9.40 8.62
C LEU A 9 9.50 8.94 7.78
N GLY A 10 10.70 9.40 8.12
CA GLY A 10 11.96 8.92 7.53
C GLY A 10 12.21 7.44 7.83
N ASN A 11 12.00 7.01 9.08
CA ASN A 11 12.13 5.60 9.47
C ASN A 11 11.13 4.72 8.73
N TRP A 12 9.87 5.16 8.62
CA TRP A 12 8.85 4.43 7.86
C TRP A 12 9.15 4.40 6.36
N LYS A 13 9.71 5.48 5.80
CA LYS A 13 10.18 5.48 4.41
C LYS A 13 11.26 4.42 4.20
N LEU A 14 12.26 4.35 5.07
CA LEU A 14 13.31 3.34 5.01
C LEU A 14 12.75 1.92 5.13
N PHE A 15 11.77 1.70 6.01
CA PHE A 15 11.06 0.43 6.12
C PHE A 15 10.38 0.04 4.79
N PHE A 16 9.62 0.95 4.18
CA PHE A 16 8.94 0.71 2.90
C PHE A 16 9.87 0.70 1.67
N GLU A 17 11.16 1.05 1.83
CA GLU A 17 12.21 0.89 0.81
C GLU A 17 12.94 -0.46 0.98
N ALA A 18 13.10 -0.92 2.23
CA ALA A 18 13.67 -2.22 2.54
C ALA A 18 12.72 -3.39 2.24
N HIS A 19 11.41 -3.15 2.26
CA HIS A 19 10.37 -4.15 2.00
C HIS A 19 9.46 -3.73 0.85
N HIS A 20 9.17 -4.66 -0.06
CA HIS A 20 8.24 -4.41 -1.16
C HIS A 20 6.85 -4.10 -0.60
N TRP A 21 6.20 -3.05 -1.12
CA TRP A 21 4.84 -2.74 -0.71
C TRP A 21 3.89 -3.89 -1.07
N GLY A 22 3.07 -4.30 -0.10
CA GLY A 22 2.19 -5.45 -0.22
C GLY A 22 2.85 -6.77 0.20
N SER A 23 4.14 -6.80 0.55
CA SER A 23 4.78 -8.00 1.10
C SER A 23 4.23 -8.34 2.49
N PRO A 24 4.43 -9.58 2.98
CA PRO A 24 4.02 -9.98 4.32
C PRO A 24 4.50 -9.03 5.42
N GLU A 25 5.71 -8.50 5.33
CA GLU A 25 6.26 -7.54 6.30
C GLU A 25 5.45 -6.25 6.33
N THR A 26 5.05 -5.73 5.17
CA THR A 26 4.27 -4.48 5.09
C THR A 26 2.78 -4.67 5.41
N LEU A 27 2.23 -5.87 5.15
CA LEU A 27 0.83 -6.22 5.47
C LEU A 27 0.62 -6.59 6.95
N ASN A 28 1.68 -7.02 7.64
CA ASN A 28 1.64 -7.40 9.05
C ASN A 28 1.83 -6.25 10.04
N LEU A 29 1.86 -5.00 9.56
CA LEU A 29 1.81 -3.84 10.44
C LEU A 29 0.58 -3.92 11.37
N THR A 30 0.81 -3.58 12.62
CA THR A 30 -0.18 -3.60 13.70
C THR A 30 -1.10 -2.38 13.63
N SER A 31 -2.28 -2.48 14.25
CA SER A 31 -3.18 -1.34 14.40
C SER A 31 -2.53 -0.17 15.13
N GLU A 32 -1.61 -0.44 16.06
CA GLU A 32 -0.86 0.60 16.76
C GLU A 32 0.08 1.35 15.80
N GLU A 33 0.86 0.63 14.98
CA GLU A 33 1.75 1.23 14.00
C GLU A 33 0.98 2.05 12.97
N PHE A 34 -0.15 1.54 12.48
CA PHE A 34 -1.02 2.31 11.57
C PHE A 34 -1.54 3.60 12.22
N ASN A 35 -1.99 3.53 13.47
CA ASN A 35 -2.47 4.71 14.21
C ASN A 35 -1.35 5.73 14.42
N GLN A 36 -0.13 5.28 14.74
CA GLN A 36 1.02 6.16 14.88
C GLN A 36 1.32 6.90 13.57
N ILE A 37 1.34 6.19 12.43
CA ILE A 37 1.58 6.80 11.12
C ILE A 37 0.46 7.79 10.76
N ASN A 38 -0.81 7.40 10.93
CA ASN A 38 -1.96 8.25 10.62
C ASN A 38 -1.96 9.55 11.43
N ASN A 39 -1.72 9.47 12.74
CA ASN A 39 -1.63 10.64 13.60
C ASN A 39 -0.56 11.63 13.12
N ILE A 40 0.54 11.12 12.57
CA ILE A 40 1.61 11.94 12.02
C ILE A 40 1.21 12.53 10.65
N CYS A 41 0.57 11.73 9.80
CA CYS A 41 0.07 12.15 8.49
C CYS A 41 -0.98 13.27 8.60
N GLU A 42 -1.88 13.19 9.59
CA GLU A 42 -2.87 14.24 9.87
C GLU A 42 -2.20 15.53 10.37
N ARG A 43 -1.22 15.41 11.27
CA ARG A 43 -0.47 16.57 11.79
C ARG A 43 0.34 17.28 10.70
N GLU A 44 0.93 16.55 9.76
CA GLU A 44 1.60 17.12 8.59
C GLU A 44 0.65 17.88 7.68
N ALA A 45 -0.59 17.40 7.48
CA ALA A 45 -1.58 18.09 6.66
C ALA A 45 -1.96 19.48 7.23
N ILE A 46 -1.92 19.62 8.56
CA ILE A 46 -2.27 20.85 9.28
C ILE A 46 -1.04 21.75 9.48
N SER A 47 0.16 21.18 9.61
CA SER A 47 1.40 21.91 9.91
C SER A 47 1.94 22.66 8.70
N ARG A 48 1.57 23.94 8.56
CA ARG A 48 2.15 24.85 7.57
C ARG A 48 3.63 25.17 7.82
N SER A 49 4.10 24.95 9.05
CA SER A 49 5.40 25.40 9.59
C SER A 49 6.55 24.42 9.38
N CYS A 50 6.28 23.17 8.98
CA CYS A 50 7.33 22.20 8.66
C CYS A 50 7.55 22.16 7.13
N PHE A 51 8.71 22.67 6.69
CA PHE A 51 9.26 22.43 5.34
C PHE A 51 10.01 21.10 5.34
N LEU A 52 9.28 20.00 5.54
CA LEU A 52 9.83 18.68 5.23
C LEU A 52 9.84 18.49 3.70
N PRO A 53 10.62 17.56 3.13
CA PRO A 53 10.47 17.13 1.75
C PRO A 53 9.04 16.56 1.55
N ARG A 54 8.06 17.44 1.35
CA ARG A 54 6.62 17.14 1.44
C ARG A 54 6.20 16.06 0.46
N LEU A 55 6.91 15.88 -0.65
CA LEU A 55 6.63 14.86 -1.64
C LEU A 55 7.03 13.45 -1.19
N MET A 56 8.23 13.29 -0.61
CA MET A 56 8.77 11.97 -0.27
C MET A 56 8.16 11.37 0.98
N LEU A 57 7.66 12.18 1.92
CA LEU A 57 7.05 11.66 3.15
C LEU A 57 5.55 11.39 2.97
N LYS A 58 4.88 12.08 2.04
CA LYS A 58 3.47 11.83 1.68
C LYS A 58 3.23 10.43 1.13
N ILE A 59 4.25 9.78 0.55
CA ILE A 59 4.09 8.42 0.03
C ILE A 59 3.92 7.40 1.16
N VAL A 60 4.51 7.62 2.33
CA VAL A 60 4.32 6.75 3.50
C VAL A 60 2.85 6.76 3.91
N CYS A 61 2.27 7.95 4.06
CA CYS A 61 0.86 8.12 4.38
C CYS A 61 -0.07 7.45 3.35
N LYS A 62 0.25 7.62 2.06
CA LYS A 62 -0.49 6.99 0.97
C LYS A 62 -0.38 5.46 0.99
N LYS A 63 0.81 4.91 1.24
CA LYS A 63 1.03 3.46 1.36
C LYS A 63 0.16 2.88 2.49
N VAL A 64 0.13 3.54 3.64
CA VAL A 64 -0.71 3.15 4.79
C VAL A 64 -2.21 3.24 4.48
N ASP A 65 -2.65 4.34 3.87
CA ASP A 65 -4.04 4.53 3.48
C ASP A 65 -4.55 3.42 2.52
N VAL A 66 -3.68 2.88 1.64
CA VAL A 66 -4.04 1.71 0.84
C VAL A 66 -4.09 0.42 1.68
N LEU A 67 -3.10 0.20 2.54
CA LEU A 67 -3.02 -1.00 3.41
C LEU A 67 -4.21 -1.12 4.37
N GLN A 68 -4.77 0.01 4.83
CA GLN A 68 -5.95 0.03 5.70
C GLN A 68 -7.29 -0.08 4.97
N SER A 69 -7.29 0.08 3.64
CA SER A 69 -8.51 0.00 2.84
C SER A 69 -9.02 -1.44 2.72
N GLU A 70 -10.27 -1.65 2.28
CA GLU A 70 -10.81 -3.01 2.07
C GLU A 70 -9.96 -3.86 1.11
N PHE A 71 -9.31 -3.21 0.14
CA PHE A 71 -8.33 -3.86 -0.73
C PHE A 71 -7.06 -4.29 0.04
N GLY A 72 -6.53 -3.44 0.92
CA GLY A 72 -5.36 -3.77 1.73
C GLY A 72 -5.62 -4.89 2.74
N LYS A 73 -6.81 -4.92 3.34
CA LYS A 73 -7.27 -6.02 4.19
C LYS A 73 -7.35 -7.33 3.42
N CYS A 74 -7.99 -7.31 2.25
CA CYS A 74 -8.00 -8.44 1.31
C CYS A 74 -6.59 -8.93 0.99
N MET A 75 -5.66 -8.03 0.63
CA MET A 75 -4.27 -8.38 0.34
C MET A 75 -3.57 -9.10 1.50
N LYS A 76 -3.90 -8.73 2.75
CA LYS A 76 -3.42 -9.40 3.96
C LYS A 76 -4.00 -10.80 4.11
N ASP A 77 -5.31 -10.92 3.98
CA ASP A 77 -6.02 -12.19 4.15
C ASP A 77 -5.59 -13.22 3.11
N VAL A 78 -5.44 -12.79 1.85
CA VAL A 78 -5.08 -13.71 0.76
C VAL A 78 -3.64 -14.22 0.82
N GLN A 79 -2.76 -13.66 1.67
CA GLN A 79 -1.38 -14.16 1.82
C GLN A 79 -1.35 -15.66 2.20
N THR A 80 -2.32 -16.11 2.99
CA THR A 80 -2.39 -17.50 3.48
C THR A 80 -3.44 -18.34 2.75
N MET A 81 -4.24 -17.73 1.87
CA MET A 81 -5.34 -18.42 1.15
C MET A 81 -4.92 -18.84 -0.24
N LYS A 82 -5.50 -19.93 -0.78
CA LYS A 82 -5.35 -20.24 -2.21
C LYS A 82 -6.22 -19.28 -3.03
N ILE A 83 -5.63 -18.61 -4.02
CA ILE A 83 -6.35 -17.71 -4.95
C ILE A 83 -6.56 -18.47 -6.26
N GLU A 84 -7.77 -18.44 -6.82
CA GLU A 84 -8.06 -19.18 -8.06
C GLU A 84 -7.59 -18.43 -9.31
N SER A 85 -7.67 -17.10 -9.32
CA SER A 85 -7.12 -16.29 -10.41
C SER A 85 -5.60 -16.26 -10.37
N GLU A 86 -4.95 -16.79 -11.40
CA GLU A 86 -3.49 -16.69 -11.58
C GLU A 86 -3.01 -15.24 -11.67
N ILE A 87 -3.82 -14.35 -12.26
CA ILE A 87 -3.52 -12.92 -12.40
C ILE A 87 -3.48 -12.28 -11.02
N PHE A 88 -4.53 -12.50 -10.21
CA PHE A 88 -4.59 -11.94 -8.88
C PHE A 88 -3.59 -12.62 -7.94
N GLU A 89 -3.32 -13.91 -8.07
CA GLU A 89 -2.31 -14.61 -7.28
C GLU A 89 -0.91 -14.06 -7.53
N SER A 90 -0.53 -13.92 -8.80
CA SER A 90 0.74 -13.28 -9.18
C SER A 90 0.82 -11.84 -8.66
N PHE A 91 -0.29 -11.10 -8.72
CA PHE A 91 -0.35 -9.74 -8.16
C PHE A 91 -0.23 -9.71 -6.63
N ALA A 92 -0.86 -10.65 -5.92
CA ALA A 92 -0.96 -10.61 -4.46
C ALA A 92 0.25 -11.24 -3.75
N LYS A 93 0.97 -12.16 -4.40
CA LYS A 93 1.97 -13.00 -3.73
C LYS A 93 3.35 -13.04 -4.35
N ASP A 94 3.49 -12.66 -5.63
CA ASP A 94 4.81 -12.68 -6.27
C ASP A 94 5.59 -11.41 -5.90
N PHE A 95 6.49 -11.54 -4.92
CA PHE A 95 7.42 -10.48 -4.49
C PHE A 95 8.84 -10.69 -5.01
N SER A 96 9.03 -11.58 -5.99
CA SER A 96 10.30 -11.67 -6.72
C SER A 96 10.55 -10.39 -7.51
N PHE A 97 11.81 -10.12 -7.89
CA PHE A 97 12.14 -8.98 -8.75
C PHE A 97 11.27 -8.92 -10.03
N ASP A 98 11.02 -10.09 -10.61
CA ASP A 98 10.21 -10.24 -11.82
C ASP A 98 8.72 -10.01 -11.53
N GLY A 99 8.23 -10.48 -10.39
CA GLY A 99 6.88 -10.22 -9.88
C GLY A 99 6.60 -8.75 -9.61
N ILE A 100 7.54 -8.04 -8.97
CA ILE A 100 7.48 -6.60 -8.75
C ILE A 100 7.45 -5.85 -10.09
N SER A 101 8.33 -6.22 -11.02
CA SER A 101 8.37 -5.62 -12.36
C SER A 101 7.09 -5.88 -13.18
N LYS A 102 6.32 -6.94 -12.85
CA LYS A 102 5.03 -7.25 -13.49
C LYS A 102 3.86 -6.48 -12.89
N LYS A 103 3.96 -5.91 -11.68
CA LYS A 103 2.82 -5.22 -11.02
C LYS A 103 2.24 -4.13 -11.90
N CYS A 104 3.05 -3.33 -12.60
CA CYS A 104 2.55 -2.28 -13.49
C CYS A 104 1.69 -2.81 -14.65
N ARG A 105 2.06 -3.97 -15.21
CA ARG A 105 1.28 -4.63 -16.26
C ARG A 105 0.00 -5.23 -15.70
N LEU A 106 0.09 -5.92 -14.56
CA LEU A 106 -1.07 -6.49 -13.87
C LEU A 106 -2.06 -5.43 -13.40
N LEU A 107 -1.58 -4.24 -13.00
CA LEU A 107 -2.41 -3.08 -12.72
C LEU A 107 -3.14 -2.54 -13.94
N GLN A 108 -2.75 -2.87 -15.18
CA GLN A 108 -3.47 -2.50 -16.41
C GLN A 108 -4.48 -3.55 -16.83
N ASP A 109 -4.41 -4.76 -16.26
CA ASP A 109 -5.26 -5.86 -16.65
C ASP A 109 -6.74 -5.52 -16.39
N PRO A 110 -7.64 -5.66 -17.38
CA PRO A 110 -9.06 -5.39 -17.20
C PRO A 110 -9.76 -6.42 -16.31
N LYS A 111 -9.20 -7.62 -16.14
CA LYS A 111 -9.78 -8.67 -15.27
C LYS A 111 -9.46 -8.46 -13.80
N MET A 112 -8.37 -7.75 -13.47
CA MET A 112 -7.92 -7.56 -12.10
C MET A 112 -9.02 -7.09 -11.11
N PRO A 113 -9.85 -6.07 -11.42
CA PRO A 113 -10.94 -5.68 -10.51
C PRO A 113 -11.96 -6.80 -10.29
N THR A 114 -12.29 -7.56 -11.34
CA THR A 114 -13.23 -8.68 -11.27
C THR A 114 -12.66 -9.81 -10.42
N ASP A 115 -11.41 -10.20 -10.66
CA ASP A 115 -10.74 -11.26 -9.91
C ASP A 115 -10.64 -10.93 -8.40
N ILE A 116 -10.38 -9.66 -8.08
CA ILE A 116 -10.42 -9.15 -6.70
C ILE A 116 -11.85 -9.24 -6.15
N GLY A 117 -12.87 -8.87 -6.93
CA GLY A 117 -14.27 -8.94 -6.53
C GLY A 117 -14.72 -10.36 -6.23
N GLU A 118 -14.33 -11.33 -7.06
CA GLU A 118 -14.63 -12.74 -6.88
C GLU A 118 -13.92 -13.33 -5.66
N THR A 119 -12.68 -12.91 -5.39
CA THR A 119 -11.88 -13.44 -4.27
C THR A 119 -12.18 -12.75 -2.94
N CYS A 120 -12.39 -11.44 -2.96
CA CYS A 120 -12.42 -10.58 -1.77
C CYS A 120 -13.70 -9.75 -1.61
N GLY A 121 -14.67 -9.89 -2.53
CA GLY A 121 -15.92 -9.16 -2.49
C GLY A 121 -15.88 -7.77 -3.13
N GLU A 122 -17.08 -7.22 -3.34
CA GLU A 122 -17.30 -5.97 -4.07
C GLU A 122 -16.60 -4.77 -3.42
N GLU A 123 -16.54 -4.69 -2.09
CA GLU A 123 -15.91 -3.58 -1.39
C GLU A 123 -14.40 -3.49 -1.67
N ALA A 124 -13.71 -4.64 -1.70
CA ALA A 124 -12.30 -4.72 -2.04
C ALA A 124 -12.07 -4.33 -3.51
N GLN A 125 -12.93 -4.77 -4.43
CA GLN A 125 -12.88 -4.38 -5.84
C GLN A 125 -13.07 -2.87 -6.03
N LEU A 126 -14.07 -2.29 -5.37
CA LEU A 126 -14.33 -0.85 -5.43
C LEU A 126 -13.17 -0.06 -4.82
N SER A 127 -12.62 -0.51 -3.70
CA SER A 127 -11.44 0.10 -3.08
C SER A 127 -10.23 0.04 -4.01
N PHE A 128 -9.94 -1.13 -4.58
CA PHE A 128 -8.87 -1.30 -5.57
C PHE A 128 -9.04 -0.33 -6.74
N THR A 129 -10.23 -0.26 -7.32
CA THR A 129 -10.52 0.62 -8.46
C THR A 129 -10.27 2.10 -8.12
N LYS A 130 -10.72 2.55 -6.94
CA LYS A 130 -10.48 3.92 -6.46
C LYS A 130 -9.00 4.20 -6.19
N LYS A 131 -8.25 3.23 -5.66
CA LYS A 131 -6.83 3.35 -5.32
C LYS A 131 -5.89 3.00 -6.48
N ARG A 132 -6.40 2.50 -7.62
CA ARG A 132 -5.58 2.02 -8.75
C ARG A 132 -4.54 3.02 -9.21
N ARG A 133 -4.91 4.31 -9.37
CA ARG A 133 -3.97 5.39 -9.71
C ARG A 133 -2.87 5.59 -8.67
N LEU A 134 -3.20 5.43 -7.40
CA LEU A 134 -2.22 5.52 -6.32
C LEU A 134 -1.29 4.31 -6.32
N LEU A 135 -1.80 3.11 -6.64
CA LEU A 135 -0.99 1.91 -6.77
C LEU A 135 0.07 2.06 -7.88
N TYR A 136 -0.25 2.65 -9.02
CA TYR A 136 0.76 2.98 -10.05
C TYR A 136 1.91 3.80 -9.46
N TYR A 137 1.59 4.85 -8.70
CA TYR A 137 2.58 5.69 -8.04
C TYR A 137 3.36 4.95 -6.93
N ILE A 138 2.75 3.97 -6.25
CA ILE A 138 3.41 3.18 -5.20
C ILE A 138 4.42 2.19 -5.79
N PHE A 139 4.13 1.64 -6.98
CA PHE A 139 4.99 0.68 -7.67
C PHE A 139 5.95 1.33 -8.67
N ASP A 140 6.05 2.67 -8.67
CA ASP A 140 6.88 3.44 -9.62
C ASP A 140 6.67 3.04 -11.08
N CYS A 141 5.40 2.85 -11.43
CA CYS A 141 4.93 2.89 -12.79
C CYS A 141 4.76 4.36 -13.23
#